data_AF-A0A2N5A927-F1
#
_entry.id   AF-A0A2N5A927-F1
#
_cell.length_a   1.000
_cell.length_b   1.000
_cell.length_c   1.000
_cell.angle_alpha   90.00
_cell.angle_beta   90.00
_cell.angle_gamma   90.00
#
_symmetry.space_group_name_H-M   'P 1'
#
loop_
_entity.id
_entity.type
_entity.pdbx_description
1 polymer ?
#
loop_
_entity_poly.entity_id
_entity_poly.type
_entity_poly.pdbx_seq_one_letter_code
_entity_poly.pdbx_strand_id
1 'polypeptide(L)' 'DPDDAMLRYRAAFARGDGVWWPMGDTWNARHKLPTQDIAGWLQTAR' A
#
# COMPACT_ATOMS: atom_id res chain seq x y z
N ASP A 1 -12.12 -1.11 19.87
CA ASP A 1 -11.48 -2.38 20.20
C ASP A 1 -10.22 -2.50 19.34
N PRO A 2 -9.02 -2.50 19.92
CA PRO A 2 -7.83 -2.71 19.14
C PRO A 2 -7.89 -4.03 18.38
N ASP A 3 -8.50 -5.10 18.87
CA ASP A 3 -8.45 -6.44 18.24
C ASP A 3 -9.40 -6.63 17.06
N ASP A 4 -10.21 -5.62 16.74
CA ASP A 4 -11.06 -5.64 15.55
C ASP A 4 -10.25 -5.42 14.27
N ALA A 5 -9.88 -6.53 13.64
CA ALA A 5 -9.15 -6.53 12.37
C ALA A 5 -9.89 -5.81 11.23
N MET A 6 -11.23 -5.85 11.20
CA MET A 6 -12.01 -5.17 10.16
C MET A 6 -12.06 -3.66 10.35
N LEU A 7 -12.11 -3.19 11.60
CA LEU A 7 -11.99 -1.77 11.88
C LEU A 7 -10.63 -1.23 11.42
N ARG A 8 -9.53 -1.95 11.70
CA ARG A 8 -8.18 -1.58 11.24
C ARG A 8 -8.08 -1.56 9.72
N TYR A 9 -8.64 -2.58 9.05
CA TYR A 9 -8.67 -2.66 7.60
C TYR A 9 -9.40 -1.45 7.01
N ARG A 10 -10.65 -1.20 7.40
CA ARG A 10 -11.43 -0.06 6.89
C ARG A 10 -10.74 1.28 7.12
N ALA A 11 -10.10 1.48 8.28
CA ALA A 11 -9.37 2.71 8.58
C ALA A 11 -8.16 2.93 7.65
N ALA A 12 -7.42 1.87 7.30
CA ALA A 12 -6.30 1.96 6.36
C ALA A 12 -6.76 2.37 4.96
N PHE A 13 -7.87 1.80 4.48
CA PHE A 13 -8.42 2.13 3.15
C PHE A 13 -9.13 3.48 3.11
N ALA A 14 -9.77 3.91 4.20
CA ALA A 14 -10.44 5.21 4.28
C ALA A 14 -9.47 6.41 4.25
N ARG A 15 -8.19 6.20 4.61
CA ARG A 15 -7.14 7.23 4.57
C ARG A 15 -6.70 7.64 3.16
N GLY A 16 -7.11 6.89 2.13
CA GLY A 16 -6.70 7.12 0.74
C GLY A 16 -5.36 6.47 0.38
N ASP A 17 -4.47 6.27 1.35
CA ASP A 17 -3.18 5.60 1.14
C ASP A 17 -3.31 4.08 0.94
N GLY A 18 -4.43 3.48 1.38
CA GLY A 18 -4.71 2.04 1.22
C GLY A 18 -3.89 1.11 2.12
N VAL A 19 -2.98 1.65 2.94
CA VAL A 19 -2.12 0.90 3.86
C VAL A 19 -1.97 1.63 5.19
N TRP A 20 -1.73 0.86 6.26
CA TRP A 20 -1.52 1.39 7.61
C TRP A 20 -0.08 1.88 7.86
N TRP A 21 0.89 1.40 7.09
CA TRP A 21 2.32 1.69 7.29
C TRP A 21 2.88 2.72 6.29
N PRO A 22 3.94 3.45 6.65
CA PRO A 22 4.63 4.35 5.73
C PRO A 22 5.26 3.58 4.55
N MET A 23 4.92 3.95 3.32
CA MET A 23 5.47 3.28 2.12
C MET A 23 7.00 3.43 1.99
N GLY A 24 7.57 4.54 2.50
CA GLY A 24 9.02 4.77 2.52
C GLY A 24 9.82 3.80 3.41
N ASP A 25 9.14 3.10 4.33
CA ASP A 25 9.75 2.13 5.23
C ASP A 25 9.67 0.68 4.73
N THR A 26 9.07 0.46 3.57
CA THR A 26 9.01 -0.88 2.97
C THR A 26 10.40 -1.36 2.57
N TRP A 27 10.58 -2.69 2.50
CA TRP A 27 11.85 -3.28 2.10
C TRP A 27 12.28 -2.81 0.70
N ASN A 28 11.34 -2.74 -0.25
CA ASN A 28 11.59 -2.24 -1.61
C ASN A 28 12.11 -0.79 -1.58
N ALA A 29 11.46 0.10 -0.82
CA ALA A 29 11.88 1.50 -0.70
C ALA A 29 13.30 1.62 -0.11
N ARG A 30 13.58 0.87 0.97
CA ARG A 30 14.91 0.85 1.61
C ARG A 30 16.02 0.36 0.69
N HIS A 31 15.72 -0.59 -0.20
CA HIS A 31 16.68 -1.19 -1.13
C HIS A 31 16.64 -0.54 -2.52
N LYS A 32 15.87 0.54 -2.70
CA LYS A 32 15.71 1.25 -3.98
C LYS A 32 15.27 0.34 -5.13
N LEU A 33 14.43 -0.65 -4.81
CA LEU A 33 13.86 -1.51 -5.82
C LEU A 33 12.65 -0.83 -6.45
N PRO A 34 12.58 -0.76 -7.79
CA PRO A 34 11.46 -0.17 -8.47
C PRO A 34 10.19 -0.96 -8.20
N THR A 35 9.11 -0.24 -7.90
CA THR A 35 7.76 -0.80 -7.77
C THR A 35 6.88 -0.23 -8.86
N GLN A 36 5.97 -1.06 -9.37
CA GLN A 36 5.00 -0.66 -10.38
C GLN A 36 3.63 -0.50 -9.72
N ASP A 37 2.96 0.63 -9.96
CA ASP A 37 1.56 0.80 -9.61
C ASP A 37 0.63 0.11 -10.62
N ILE A 38 -0.62 -0.11 -10.23
CA ILE A 38 -1.60 -0.81 -11.07
C ILE A 38 -1.85 -0.04 -12.38
N ALA A 39 -1.92 1.29 -12.33
CA ALA A 39 -2.18 2.12 -13.50
C ALA A 39 -1.08 1.99 -14.57
N GLY A 40 0.19 2.05 -14.18
CA GLY A 40 1.31 1.84 -15.09
C GLY A 40 1.44 0.38 -15.50
N TRP A 41 1.13 -0.59 -14.63
CA TRP A 41 1.07 -2.00 -15.04
C TRP A 41 0.06 -2.22 -16.17
N LEU A 42 -1.15 -1.67 -16.05
CA LEU A 42 -2.19 -1.75 -17.08
C LEU A 42 -1.76 -1.13 -18.42
N GLN A 43 -0.89 -0.11 -18.39
CA GLN A 43 -0.32 0.47 -19.60
C GLN A 43 0.73 -0.43 -20.24
N THR A 44 1.53 -1.14 -19.45
CA THR A 44 2.56 -2.07 -19.94
C THR A 44 2.03 -3.43 -20.37
N ALA A 45 0.88 -3.84 -19.83
CA ALA A 45 0.27 -5.14 -20.12
C ALA A 45 -0.51 -5.17 -21.44
N ARG A 46 -0.59 -4.05 -22.16
CA ARG A 46 -1.26 -3.90 -23.45
C ARG A 46 -0.30 -4.11 -24.61
#